data_AF-A0A2W4RLF4-F1
#
_entry.id   AF-A0A2W4RLF4-F1
#
_cell.length_a   1.000
_cell.length_b   1.000
_cell.length_c   1.000
_cell.angle_alpha   90.00
_cell.angle_beta   90.00
_cell.angle_gamma   90.00
#
_symmetry.space_group_name_H-M   'P 1'
#
loop_
_entity.id
_entity.type
_entity.pdbx_description
1 polymer ?
#
loop_
_entity_poly.entity_id
_entity_poly.type
_entity_poly.pdbx_seq_one_letter_code
_entity_poly.pdbx_strand_id
1 'polypeptide(L)'
;MRRAVIAVVTAATLALAGSAVADEVEDSISEALSAYRNKDYSAAKQALDYASQLVAQKNAEGLTSVLPAPLAGWTAQDAEAQDATSVIFGGIRAARTYEKGDINVRIQIMADSPLLATWMPMISNSAVAAAMGKMTKIGKQRALQTKDGQIIVVVNNRFLVTVDGSASMEEKMAYANAINFSHLESL
;
A
#
# COMPACT_ATOMS: atom_id res chain seq x y z
N MET A 1 -40.92 -46.20 -8.49
CA MET A 1 -39.70 -45.57 -9.04
C MET A 1 -40.11 -44.26 -9.73
N ARG A 2 -39.35 -43.17 -9.57
CA ARG A 2 -39.54 -41.83 -10.20
C ARG A 2 -40.27 -40.74 -9.40
N ARG A 3 -39.89 -40.41 -8.15
CA ARG A 3 -40.17 -39.09 -7.53
C ARG A 3 -39.18 -38.78 -6.40
N ALA A 4 -37.90 -38.59 -6.71
CA ALA A 4 -36.92 -38.17 -5.69
C ALA A 4 -35.62 -37.61 -6.29
N VAL A 5 -35.65 -36.75 -7.31
CA VAL A 5 -34.41 -36.21 -7.92
C VAL A 5 -34.41 -34.68 -8.09
N ILE A 6 -35.45 -33.97 -7.66
CA ILE A 6 -35.53 -32.51 -7.88
C ILE A 6 -35.52 -31.77 -6.54
N ALA A 7 -34.37 -31.74 -5.85
CA ALA A 7 -34.18 -30.81 -4.72
C ALA A 7 -32.71 -30.69 -4.26
N VAL A 8 -31.70 -30.85 -5.13
CA VAL A 8 -30.29 -30.71 -4.70
C VAL A 8 -29.46 -29.74 -5.57
N VAL A 9 -30.00 -29.19 -6.66
CA VAL A 9 -29.18 -28.41 -7.61
C VAL A 9 -29.03 -26.92 -7.24
N THR A 10 -29.82 -26.39 -6.31
CA THR A 10 -29.89 -24.92 -6.09
C THR A 10 -28.92 -24.34 -5.05
N ALA A 11 -27.99 -25.12 -4.49
CA ALA A 11 -27.11 -24.68 -3.40
C ALA A 11 -25.63 -24.51 -3.77
N ALA A 12 -25.25 -24.62 -5.05
CA ALA A 12 -23.84 -24.58 -5.46
C ALA A 12 -23.37 -23.26 -6.12
N THR A 13 -24.25 -22.28 -6.32
CA THR A 13 -23.92 -21.06 -7.09
C THR A 13 -23.32 -19.89 -6.30
N LEU A 14 -23.07 -20.02 -4.99
CA LEU A 14 -22.57 -18.90 -4.17
C LEU A 14 -21.04 -18.86 -3.94
N ALA A 15 -20.23 -19.61 -4.70
CA ALA A 15 -18.78 -19.71 -4.44
C ALA A 15 -17.87 -18.91 -5.41
N LEU A 16 -18.41 -18.12 -6.35
CA LEU A 16 -17.60 -17.49 -7.42
C LEU A 16 -17.33 -15.98 -7.25
N ALA A 17 -17.68 -15.37 -6.12
CA ALA A 17 -17.47 -13.93 -5.90
C ALA A 17 -15.98 -13.51 -5.73
N GLY A 18 -15.03 -14.45 -5.83
CA GLY A 18 -13.59 -14.19 -5.62
C GLY A 18 -12.77 -13.89 -6.88
N SER A 19 -13.33 -14.00 -8.09
CA SER A 19 -12.56 -13.94 -9.35
C SER A 19 -12.76 -12.66 -10.18
N ALA A 20 -13.81 -11.89 -9.91
CA ALA A 20 -14.25 -10.79 -10.79
C ALA A 20 -13.19 -9.70 -11.02
N VAL A 21 -12.31 -9.44 -10.04
CA VAL A 21 -11.30 -8.38 -10.14
C VAL A 21 -10.07 -8.82 -10.97
N ALA A 22 -9.81 -10.12 -11.10
CA ALA A 22 -8.77 -10.59 -12.03
C ALA A 22 -9.28 -10.51 -13.47
N ASP A 23 -10.53 -10.92 -13.67
CA ASP A 23 -11.21 -10.85 -14.95
C ASP A 23 -11.25 -9.40 -15.48
N GLU A 24 -11.58 -8.42 -14.63
CA GLU A 24 -11.67 -7.01 -15.05
C GLU A 24 -10.32 -6.39 -15.46
N VAL A 25 -9.21 -6.79 -14.81
CA VAL A 25 -7.85 -6.38 -15.21
C VAL A 25 -7.51 -6.97 -16.59
N GLU A 26 -7.72 -8.28 -16.76
CA GLU A 26 -7.42 -8.99 -18.01
C GLU A 26 -8.28 -8.49 -19.17
N ASP A 27 -9.56 -8.22 -18.93
CA ASP A 27 -10.50 -7.65 -19.89
C ASP A 27 -10.03 -6.26 -20.37
N SER A 28 -9.64 -5.38 -19.44
CA SER A 28 -9.12 -4.05 -19.76
C SER A 28 -7.83 -4.11 -20.58
N ILE A 29 -6.93 -5.06 -20.28
CA ILE A 29 -5.70 -5.28 -21.07
C ILE A 29 -6.03 -5.80 -22.47
N SER A 30 -7.01 -6.70 -22.59
CA SER A 30 -7.46 -7.26 -23.87
C SER A 30 -8.09 -6.20 -24.77
N GLU A 31 -8.92 -5.32 -24.19
CA GLU A 31 -9.51 -4.16 -24.87
C GLU A 31 -8.42 -3.20 -25.36
N ALA A 32 -7.47 -2.86 -24.50
CA ALA A 32 -6.32 -2.03 -24.85
C ALA A 32 -5.53 -2.58 -26.05
N LEU A 33 -5.23 -3.88 -26.02
CA LEU A 33 -4.50 -4.55 -27.09
C LEU A 33 -5.27 -4.54 -28.42
N SER A 34 -6.59 -4.75 -28.36
CA SER A 34 -7.47 -4.73 -29.53
C SER A 34 -7.54 -3.33 -30.14
N ALA A 35 -7.73 -2.29 -29.33
CA ALA A 35 -7.72 -0.90 -29.76
C ALA A 35 -6.38 -0.48 -30.38
N TYR A 36 -5.26 -0.87 -29.75
CA TYR A 36 -3.91 -0.60 -30.26
C TYR A 36 -3.69 -1.22 -31.65
N ARG A 37 -4.08 -2.48 -31.83
CA ARG A 37 -3.99 -3.18 -33.12
C ARG A 37 -4.82 -2.50 -34.22
N ASN A 38 -5.95 -1.90 -33.85
CA ASN A 38 -6.80 -1.13 -34.74
C ASN A 38 -6.31 0.31 -34.97
N LYS A 39 -5.16 0.69 -34.38
CA LYS A 39 -4.59 2.05 -34.40
C LYS A 39 -5.46 3.11 -33.70
N ASP A 40 -6.43 2.68 -32.89
CA ASP A 40 -7.17 3.56 -31.99
C ASP A 40 -6.38 3.77 -30.70
N TYR A 41 -5.38 4.65 -30.78
CA TYR A 41 -4.47 4.89 -29.66
C TYR A 41 -5.15 5.59 -28.47
N SER A 42 -6.27 6.30 -28.70
CA SER A 42 -7.00 6.95 -27.62
C SER A 42 -7.71 5.91 -26.75
N ALA A 43 -8.46 5.00 -27.37
CA ALA A 43 -9.12 3.91 -26.65
C ALA A 43 -8.10 2.96 -26.00
N ALA A 44 -6.99 2.66 -26.69
CA ALA A 44 -5.91 1.86 -26.12
C ALA A 44 -5.33 2.49 -24.84
N LYS A 45 -5.10 3.80 -24.84
CA LYS A 45 -4.59 4.51 -23.67
C LYS A 45 -5.59 4.46 -22.51
N GLN A 46 -6.87 4.72 -22.76
CA GLN A 46 -7.90 4.73 -21.72
C GLN A 46 -8.02 3.36 -21.03
N ALA A 47 -8.04 2.28 -21.82
CA ALA A 47 -8.12 0.93 -21.29
C ALA A 47 -6.85 0.52 -20.51
N LEU A 48 -5.65 0.94 -20.96
CA LEU A 48 -4.40 0.73 -20.21
C LEU A 48 -4.35 1.51 -18.90
N ASP A 49 -4.80 2.76 -18.90
CA ASP A 49 -4.87 3.57 -17.68
C ASP A 49 -5.80 2.91 -16.66
N TYR A 50 -6.95 2.39 -17.11
CA TYR A 50 -7.91 1.69 -16.26
C TYR A 50 -7.35 0.36 -15.72
N ALA A 51 -6.74 -0.47 -16.58
CA ALA A 51 -6.05 -1.68 -16.15
C ALA A 51 -4.97 -1.38 -15.10
N SER A 52 -4.22 -0.29 -15.30
CA SER A 52 -3.19 0.16 -14.35
C SER A 52 -3.79 0.55 -13.00
N GLN A 53 -4.94 1.21 -12.98
CA GLN A 53 -5.67 1.55 -11.75
C GLN A 53 -6.13 0.29 -11.00
N LEU A 54 -6.70 -0.69 -11.70
CA LEU A 54 -7.16 -1.95 -11.09
C LEU A 54 -6.00 -2.76 -10.49
N VAL A 55 -4.86 -2.83 -11.19
CA VAL A 55 -3.64 -3.46 -10.66
C VAL A 55 -3.12 -2.70 -9.44
N ALA A 56 -3.13 -1.37 -9.48
CA ALA A 56 -2.73 -0.53 -8.36
C ALA A 56 -3.63 -0.74 -7.13
N GLN A 57 -4.93 -0.98 -7.31
CA GLN A 57 -5.85 -1.29 -6.22
C GLN A 57 -5.51 -2.63 -5.53
N LYS A 58 -5.26 -3.68 -6.31
CA LYS A 58 -4.84 -4.99 -5.76
C LYS A 58 -3.53 -4.90 -4.98
N ASN A 59 -2.57 -4.14 -5.49
CA ASN A 59 -1.32 -3.89 -4.77
C ASN A 59 -1.56 -3.09 -3.48
N ALA A 60 -2.50 -2.14 -3.46
CA ALA A 60 -2.87 -1.36 -2.27
C ALA A 60 -3.39 -2.25 -1.13
N GLU A 61 -4.24 -3.22 -1.46
CA GLU A 61 -4.74 -4.21 -0.50
C GLU A 61 -3.58 -4.99 0.13
N GLY A 62 -2.61 -5.41 -0.68
CA GLY A 62 -1.37 -6.03 -0.21
C GLY A 62 -0.59 -5.14 0.77
N LEU A 63 -0.50 -3.83 0.52
CA LEU A 63 0.16 -2.88 1.43
C LEU A 63 -0.54 -2.74 2.77
N THR A 64 -1.86 -2.83 2.84
CA THR A 64 -2.55 -2.77 4.14
C THR A 64 -2.23 -3.96 5.03
N SER A 65 -1.93 -5.12 4.44
CA SER A 65 -1.58 -6.34 5.18
C SER A 65 -0.23 -6.28 5.89
N VAL A 66 0.65 -5.35 5.51
CA VAL A 66 1.95 -5.15 6.18
C VAL A 66 1.87 -4.22 7.38
N LEU A 67 0.76 -3.48 7.53
CA LEU A 67 0.52 -2.60 8.67
C LEU A 67 0.25 -3.45 9.92
N PRO A 68 0.91 -3.15 11.04
CA PRO A 68 0.76 -3.97 12.24
C PRO A 68 -0.66 -3.94 12.81
N ALA A 69 -0.97 -4.94 13.63
CA ALA A 69 -2.06 -4.85 14.59
C ALA A 69 -1.74 -3.74 15.62
N PRO A 70 -2.75 -3.14 16.27
CA PRO A 70 -2.49 -2.20 17.36
C PRO A 70 -1.65 -2.86 18.45
N LEU A 71 -0.63 -2.14 18.93
CA LEU A 71 0.20 -2.58 20.05
C LEU A 71 -0.63 -2.59 21.36
N ALA A 72 -0.13 -3.27 22.38
CA ALA A 72 -0.83 -3.37 23.67
C ALA A 72 -1.16 -1.96 24.23
N GLY A 73 -2.42 -1.75 24.58
CA GLY A 73 -2.92 -0.46 25.08
C GLY A 73 -3.24 0.58 24.00
N TRP A 74 -3.13 0.23 22.72
CA TRP A 74 -3.54 1.06 21.59
C TRP A 74 -4.79 0.51 20.91
N THR A 75 -5.52 1.38 20.24
CA THR A 75 -6.55 1.05 19.26
C THR A 75 -6.09 1.44 17.87
N ALA A 76 -6.65 0.84 16.83
CA ALA A 76 -6.37 1.20 15.45
C ALA A 76 -7.66 1.60 14.74
N GLN A 77 -7.57 2.63 13.91
CA GLN A 77 -8.58 2.90 12.89
C GLN A 77 -8.49 1.85 11.78
N ASP A 78 -9.51 1.80 10.93
CA ASP A 78 -9.47 0.96 9.74
C ASP A 78 -8.27 1.35 8.85
N ALA A 79 -7.70 0.36 8.17
CA ALA A 79 -6.66 0.66 7.21
C ALA A 79 -7.27 1.39 6.01
N GLU A 80 -6.70 2.54 5.68
CA GLU A 80 -7.07 3.33 4.52
C GLU A 80 -6.22 2.85 3.33
N ALA A 81 -6.87 2.31 2.30
CA ALA A 81 -6.25 2.05 1.00
C ALA A 81 -6.80 3.09 0.00
N GLN A 82 -5.92 3.85 -0.65
CA GLN A 82 -6.25 4.88 -1.65
C GLN A 82 -7.37 5.88 -1.26
N ASP A 83 -6.99 7.08 -0.79
CA ASP A 83 -7.89 8.23 -0.65
C ASP A 83 -7.94 9.10 -1.92
N ALA A 84 -8.92 10.00 -2.08
CA ALA A 84 -8.99 10.89 -3.25
C ALA A 84 -7.72 11.75 -3.45
N THR A 85 -6.96 11.98 -2.38
CA THR A 85 -5.64 12.64 -2.41
C THR A 85 -4.51 11.77 -2.97
N SER A 86 -4.62 10.43 -2.90
CA SER A 86 -3.65 9.49 -3.49
C SER A 86 -3.65 9.56 -5.03
N VAL A 87 -4.80 9.85 -5.64
CA VAL A 87 -4.94 10.09 -7.09
C VAL A 87 -4.18 11.34 -7.54
N ILE A 88 -4.10 12.38 -6.69
CA ILE A 88 -3.46 13.66 -7.01
C ILE A 88 -1.92 13.59 -6.93
N PHE A 89 -1.38 12.85 -5.96
CA PHE A 89 0.06 12.77 -5.73
C PHE A 89 0.75 11.58 -6.39
N GLY A 90 -0.02 10.65 -6.99
CA GLY A 90 0.50 9.49 -7.69
C GLY A 90 1.12 8.42 -6.78
N GLY A 91 0.96 7.16 -7.16
CA GLY A 91 1.44 5.99 -6.43
C GLY A 91 0.38 5.35 -5.54
N ILE A 92 0.65 4.12 -5.11
CA ILE A 92 -0.25 3.32 -4.29
C ILE A 92 -0.01 3.66 -2.83
N ARG A 93 -1.08 3.88 -2.05
CA ARG A 93 -0.98 4.29 -0.65
C ARG A 93 -1.79 3.39 0.27
N ALA A 94 -1.17 3.02 1.39
CA ALA A 94 -1.85 2.44 2.54
C ALA A 94 -1.50 3.23 3.80
N ALA A 95 -2.49 3.50 4.65
CA ALA A 95 -2.27 4.17 5.92
C ALA A 95 -3.10 3.54 7.04
N ARG A 96 -2.61 3.64 8.27
CA ARG A 96 -3.39 3.32 9.47
C ARG A 96 -2.97 4.24 10.62
N THR A 97 -3.96 4.78 11.31
CA THR A 97 -3.78 5.57 12.53
C THR A 97 -4.02 4.67 13.74
N TYR A 98 -3.13 4.78 14.72
CA TYR A 98 -3.19 4.10 16.02
C TYR A 98 -3.31 5.14 17.11
N GLU A 99 -4.16 4.89 18.10
CA GLU A 99 -4.50 5.85 19.14
C GLU A 99 -4.33 5.24 20.53
N LYS A 100 -3.90 6.07 21.49
CA LYS A 100 -3.86 5.74 22.91
C LYS A 100 -4.11 7.02 23.72
N GLY A 101 -5.32 7.18 24.24
CA GLY A 101 -5.72 8.45 24.87
C GLY A 101 -5.61 9.59 23.87
N ASP A 102 -4.91 10.66 24.22
CA ASP A 102 -4.76 11.86 23.38
C ASP A 102 -3.57 11.81 22.40
N ILE A 103 -2.84 10.69 22.37
CA ILE A 103 -1.69 10.51 21.46
C ILE A 103 -2.00 9.54 20.34
N ASN A 104 -1.37 9.77 19.19
CA ASN A 104 -1.50 8.93 18.02
C ASN A 104 -0.16 8.62 17.36
N VAL A 105 -0.14 7.50 16.63
CA VAL A 105 0.88 7.15 15.65
C VAL A 105 0.17 6.91 14.33
N ARG A 106 0.64 7.50 13.24
CA ARG A 106 0.13 7.17 11.90
C ARG A 106 1.27 6.59 11.08
N ILE A 107 0.99 5.44 10.48
CA ILE A 107 1.90 4.76 9.55
C ILE A 107 1.34 4.96 8.15
N GLN A 108 2.18 5.43 7.25
CA GLN A 108 1.85 5.60 5.84
C GLN A 108 2.88 4.87 4.98
N ILE A 109 2.39 4.11 4.01
CA ILE A 109 3.21 3.38 3.04
C ILE A 109 2.84 3.89 1.67
N MET A 110 3.83 4.37 0.93
CA MET A 110 3.70 4.79 -0.46
C MET A 110 4.55 3.87 -1.33
N ALA A 111 3.92 3.20 -2.30
CA ALA A 111 4.60 2.41 -3.31
C ALA A 111 4.59 3.13 -4.66
N ASP A 112 5.63 2.92 -5.45
CA ASP A 112 5.70 3.33 -6.87
C ASP A 112 5.42 4.83 -7.10
N SER A 113 5.71 5.67 -6.10
CA SER A 113 5.48 7.11 -6.16
C SER A 113 6.68 7.82 -6.80
N PRO A 114 6.48 8.79 -7.71
CA PRO A 114 7.54 9.66 -8.20
C PRO A 114 8.32 10.37 -7.09
N LEU A 115 7.70 10.58 -5.93
CA LEU A 115 8.34 11.20 -4.76
C LEU A 115 9.54 10.40 -4.26
N LEU A 116 9.54 9.08 -4.42
CA LEU A 116 10.68 8.24 -4.04
C LEU A 116 11.95 8.63 -4.78
N ALA A 117 11.84 8.99 -6.07
CA ALA A 117 12.98 9.45 -6.86
C ALA A 117 13.59 10.74 -6.31
N THR A 118 12.78 11.59 -5.67
CA THR A 118 13.26 12.79 -4.96
C THR A 118 13.94 12.44 -3.64
N TRP A 119 13.43 11.46 -2.89
CA TRP A 119 13.97 11.07 -1.58
C TRP A 119 15.27 10.25 -1.65
N MET A 120 15.43 9.40 -2.66
CA MET A 120 16.57 8.49 -2.78
C MET A 120 17.94 9.19 -2.77
N PRO A 121 18.16 10.26 -3.54
CA PRO A 121 19.43 11.00 -3.51
C PRO A 121 19.71 11.67 -2.16
N MET A 122 18.67 12.17 -1.48
CA MET A 122 18.81 12.84 -0.19
C MET A 122 19.22 11.87 0.93
N ILE A 123 18.60 10.69 0.96
CA ILE A 123 18.90 9.65 1.96
C ILE A 123 20.25 8.98 1.68
N SER A 124 20.63 8.85 0.41
CA SER A 124 21.91 8.24 0.01
C SER A 124 23.11 9.15 0.31
N ASN A 125 22.92 10.46 0.31
CA ASN A 125 23.95 11.41 0.69
C ASN A 125 24.02 11.57 2.23
N SER A 126 25.09 11.07 2.84
CA SER A 126 25.27 11.07 4.30
C SER A 126 25.26 12.45 4.94
N ALA A 127 25.78 13.49 4.26
CA ALA A 127 25.80 14.86 4.77
C ALA A 127 24.39 15.47 4.77
N VAL A 128 23.61 15.23 3.70
CA VAL A 128 22.22 15.69 3.61
C VAL A 128 21.34 14.95 4.63
N ALA A 129 21.44 13.61 4.69
CA ALA A 129 20.69 12.82 5.65
C ALA A 129 20.97 13.23 7.10
N ALA A 130 22.24 13.49 7.45
CA ALA A 130 22.63 13.99 8.78
C ALA A 130 22.08 15.39 9.09
N ALA A 131 21.93 16.25 8.08
CA ALA A 131 21.30 17.55 8.25
C ALA A 131 19.79 17.45 8.52
N MET A 132 19.13 16.46 7.92
CA MET A 132 17.69 16.20 8.09
C MET A 132 17.35 15.53 9.42
N GLY A 133 18.27 14.72 9.96
CA GLY A 133 18.06 14.03 11.22
C GLY A 133 19.07 12.94 11.52
N LYS A 134 18.68 12.00 12.37
CA LYS A 134 19.52 10.90 12.83
C LYS A 134 19.22 9.63 12.05
N MET A 135 20.24 9.06 11.42
CA MET A 135 20.13 7.73 10.83
C MET A 135 20.09 6.66 11.93
N THR A 136 19.14 5.74 11.84
CA THR A 136 18.97 4.60 12.74
C THR A 136 18.68 3.33 11.93
N LYS A 137 18.50 2.21 12.62
CA LYS A 137 18.13 0.92 12.03
C LYS A 137 16.82 0.43 12.64
N ILE A 138 15.96 -0.13 11.79
CA ILE A 138 14.70 -0.78 12.18
C ILE A 138 14.69 -2.15 11.52
N GLY A 139 14.87 -3.21 12.31
CA GLY A 139 15.15 -4.54 11.78
C GLY A 139 16.37 -4.56 10.85
N LYS A 140 16.14 -4.82 9.56
CA LYS A 140 17.17 -4.79 8.50
C LYS A 140 17.22 -3.46 7.75
N GLN A 141 16.21 -2.60 7.90
CA GLN A 141 16.06 -1.37 7.13
C GLN A 141 16.83 -0.21 7.76
N ARG A 142 17.34 0.67 6.89
CA ARG A 142 17.88 1.97 7.31
C ARG A 142 16.72 2.95 7.42
N ALA A 143 16.66 3.65 8.54
CA ALA A 143 15.62 4.63 8.82
C ALA A 143 16.24 5.99 9.15
N LEU A 144 15.57 7.06 8.76
CA LEU A 144 15.89 8.43 9.13
C LEU A 144 14.89 8.90 10.18
N GLN A 145 15.36 9.20 11.38
CA GLN A 145 14.59 9.94 12.38
C GLN A 145 14.79 11.43 12.12
N THR A 146 13.76 12.09 11.62
CA THR A 146 13.84 13.51 11.28
C THR A 146 13.77 14.38 12.54
N LYS A 147 14.26 15.62 12.45
CA LYS A 147 14.25 16.57 13.59
C LYS A 147 12.85 16.95 14.06
N ASP A 148 11.88 16.89 13.17
CA ASP A 148 10.44 17.10 13.42
C ASP A 148 9.73 15.86 13.98
N GLY A 149 10.47 14.79 14.25
CA GLY A 149 9.95 13.63 14.99
C GLY A 149 9.21 12.61 14.14
N GLN A 150 9.51 12.55 12.83
CA GLN A 150 9.04 11.50 11.94
C GLN A 150 10.11 10.42 11.76
N ILE A 151 9.69 9.22 11.38
CA ILE A 151 10.57 8.13 10.96
C ILE A 151 10.29 7.86 9.49
N ILE A 152 11.33 7.97 8.66
CA ILE A 152 11.27 7.68 7.23
C ILE A 152 12.11 6.45 6.93
N VAL A 153 11.53 5.45 6.28
CA VAL A 153 12.20 4.21 5.88
C VAL A 153 11.99 4.00 4.39
N VAL A 154 13.07 3.73 3.66
CA VAL A 154 13.00 3.30 2.26
C VAL A 154 13.26 1.81 2.19
N VAL A 155 12.35 1.08 1.56
CA VAL A 155 12.40 -0.38 1.44
C VAL A 155 12.41 -0.77 -0.04
N ASN A 156 13.33 -1.66 -0.40
CA ASN A 156 13.50 -2.19 -1.76
C ASN A 156 13.55 -1.11 -2.88
N ASN A 157 14.01 0.11 -2.57
CA ASN A 157 14.01 1.26 -3.49
C ASN A 157 12.64 1.60 -4.12
N ARG A 158 11.54 1.05 -3.57
CA ARG A 158 10.20 1.07 -4.17
C ARG A 158 9.12 1.51 -3.20
N PHE A 159 9.38 1.41 -1.91
CA PHE A 159 8.43 1.80 -0.86
C PHE A 159 9.03 2.88 0.04
N LEU A 160 8.23 3.90 0.30
CA LEU A 160 8.48 4.91 1.33
C LEU A 160 7.52 4.65 2.49
N VAL A 161 8.07 4.32 3.65
CA VAL A 161 7.30 4.16 4.89
C VAL A 161 7.57 5.35 5.77
N THR A 162 6.52 6.05 6.16
CA THR A 162 6.57 7.16 7.11
C THR A 162 5.81 6.79 8.37
N VAL A 163 6.41 7.04 9.53
CA VAL A 163 5.75 6.93 10.84
C VAL A 163 5.81 8.30 11.51
N ASP A 164 4.64 8.88 11.75
CA ASP A 164 4.49 10.20 12.37
C ASP A 164 3.40 10.16 13.45
N GLY A 165 2.92 11.33 13.88
CA GLY A 165 1.89 11.50 14.91
C GLY A 165 2.38 12.22 16.16
N SER A 166 1.50 12.37 17.15
CA SER A 166 1.79 13.09 18.39
C SER A 166 2.52 12.25 19.45
N ALA A 167 2.59 10.93 19.26
CA ALA A 167 3.27 10.03 20.19
C ALA A 167 4.79 10.28 20.27
N SER A 168 5.40 9.76 21.34
CA SER A 168 6.84 9.86 21.54
C SER A 168 7.62 9.10 20.45
N MET A 169 8.90 9.48 20.25
CA MET A 169 9.77 8.77 19.31
C MET A 169 9.95 7.29 19.69
N GLU A 170 9.90 6.95 20.98
CA GLU A 170 9.97 5.57 21.45
C GLU A 170 8.76 4.75 20.97
N GLU A 171 7.55 5.29 21.10
CA GLU A 171 6.32 4.64 20.64
C GLU A 171 6.25 4.53 19.12
N LYS A 172 6.69 5.57 18.40
CA LYS A 172 6.83 5.52 16.93
C LYS A 172 7.82 4.46 16.49
N MET A 173 8.96 4.33 17.19
CA MET A 173 9.94 3.27 16.93
C MET A 173 9.39 1.88 17.24
N ALA A 174 8.57 1.73 18.28
CA ALA A 174 7.91 0.45 18.58
C ALA A 174 6.98 0.04 17.42
N TYR A 175 6.15 0.96 16.93
CA TYR A 175 5.30 0.72 15.77
C TYR A 175 6.10 0.44 14.50
N ALA A 176 7.16 1.21 14.24
CA ALA A 176 8.01 0.99 13.08
C ALA A 176 8.68 -0.40 13.12
N ASN A 177 9.07 -0.91 14.29
CA ASN A 177 9.60 -2.27 14.43
C ASN A 177 8.53 -3.37 14.24
N ALA A 178 7.25 -3.05 14.45
CA ALA A 178 6.15 -3.99 14.27
C ALA A 178 5.73 -4.15 12.80
N ILE A 179 6.18 -3.26 11.91
CA ILE A 179 5.88 -3.34 10.46
C ILE A 179 6.54 -4.59 9.87
N ASN A 180 5.78 -5.34 9.07
CA ASN A 180 6.29 -6.52 8.38
C ASN A 180 7.08 -6.13 7.12
N PHE A 181 8.31 -5.63 7.31
CA PHE A 181 9.17 -5.21 6.20
C PHE A 181 9.53 -6.36 5.25
N SER A 182 9.62 -7.60 5.72
CA SER A 182 9.93 -8.74 4.84
C SER A 182 8.78 -9.08 3.90
N HIS A 183 7.52 -8.96 4.34
CA HIS A 183 6.39 -9.06 3.43
C HIS A 183 6.39 -7.87 2.46
N LEU A 184 6.62 -6.65 2.96
CA LEU A 184 6.70 -5.46 2.10
C LEU A 184 7.76 -5.60 0.98
N GLU A 185 8.92 -6.19 1.26
CA GLU A 185 9.96 -6.49 0.26
C GLU A 185 9.52 -7.48 -0.84
N SER A 186 8.55 -8.35 -0.53
CA SER A 186 8.07 -9.40 -1.43
C SER A 186 6.86 -9.02 -2.28
N LEU A 187 6.19 -7.92 -1.93
CA LEU A 187 5.17 -7.29 -2.78
C LEU A 187 5.84 -6.73 -4.05
#